data_AF-E6S6X0-F1
#
_entry.id   AF-E6S6X0-F1
#
_cell.length_a   1.000
_cell.length_b   1.000
_cell.length_c   1.000
_cell.angle_alpha   90.00
_cell.angle_beta   90.00
_cell.angle_gamma   90.00
#
_symmetry.space_group_name_H-M   'P 1'
#
loop_
_entity.id
_entity.type
_entity.pdbx_description
1 polymer ?
#
loop_
_entity_poly.entity_id
_entity_poly.type
_entity_poly.pdbx_seq_one_letter_code
_entity_poly.pdbx_strand_id
1 'polypeptide(L)'
;MSLTESSEVFVSAHETAINDLVTAICQTRPHLLSYGSPAFVPASDVYDTQMPPILFPGSGGIEWHVRFSIPHLDLFDEDSPLPPELSLGPGQFSLSTTVELCVDCRKGGRRDDGGKDDGGKDDGHDHPDEPNRDRPWDDKPSKVEHPVCTKLDVFAVGHLVGTSTAGGPAVGFALDAVEIVDIHPDELESVLECLLAQMLRAALAQVRLPVSALQAGAFSLTPTVGPLIDTDVVLARGNL
;
A
#
# COMPACT_ATOMS: atom_id res chain seq x y z
N MET A 1 -14.28 20.86 28.94
CA MET A 1 -12.83 20.75 29.24
C MET A 1 -12.09 21.56 28.19
N SER A 2 -11.00 22.26 28.53
CA SER A 2 -10.24 23.02 27.53
C SER A 2 -9.56 22.06 26.56
N LEU A 3 -9.64 22.33 25.25
CA LEU A 3 -9.03 21.51 24.19
C LEU A 3 -7.52 21.30 24.39
N THR A 4 -6.86 22.23 25.06
CA THR A 4 -5.42 22.21 25.33
C THR A 4 -5.03 21.58 26.65
N GLU A 5 -5.97 21.33 27.59
CA GLU A 5 -5.67 20.96 28.97
C GLU A 5 -4.53 21.82 29.58
N SER A 6 -3.34 21.25 29.82
CA SER A 6 -2.14 21.94 30.33
C SER A 6 -1.10 22.31 29.26
N SER A 7 -1.37 22.02 27.99
CA SER A 7 -0.48 22.28 26.85
C SER A 7 -0.73 23.68 26.25
N GLU A 8 0.26 24.22 25.54
CA GLU A 8 0.13 25.54 24.89
C GLU A 8 -0.60 25.46 23.55
N VAL A 9 -0.50 24.32 22.85
CA VAL A 9 -1.13 24.14 21.53
C VAL A 9 -1.85 22.79 21.44
N PHE A 10 -2.97 22.80 20.72
CA PHE A 10 -3.76 21.65 20.33
C PHE A 10 -3.84 21.60 18.79
N VAL A 11 -3.61 20.44 18.20
CA VAL A 11 -3.81 20.19 16.78
C VAL A 11 -4.63 18.92 16.58
N SER A 12 -5.54 19.00 15.63
CA SER A 12 -6.35 17.89 15.14
C SER A 12 -6.22 17.78 13.63
N ALA A 13 -6.04 16.58 13.11
CA ALA A 13 -6.17 16.28 11.69
C ALA A 13 -7.39 15.39 11.47
N HIS A 14 -8.31 15.82 10.62
CA HIS A 14 -9.48 15.03 10.25
C HIS A 14 -9.08 13.85 9.37
N GLU A 15 -9.83 12.75 9.44
CA GLU A 15 -9.64 11.57 8.61
C GLU A 15 -9.44 11.92 7.13
N THR A 16 -10.29 12.79 6.58
CA THR A 16 -10.19 13.26 5.18
C THR A 16 -8.81 13.83 4.86
N ALA A 17 -8.22 14.61 5.78
CA ALA A 17 -6.88 15.18 5.57
C ALA A 17 -5.78 14.10 5.61
N ILE A 18 -5.98 13.05 6.41
CA ILE A 18 -5.07 11.90 6.47
C ILE A 18 -5.17 11.08 5.18
N ASN A 19 -6.38 10.82 4.70
CA ASN A 19 -6.61 10.14 3.42
C ASN A 19 -6.06 10.93 2.23
N ASP A 20 -6.22 12.25 2.20
CA ASP A 20 -5.63 13.13 1.19
C ASP A 20 -4.09 13.02 1.19
N LEU A 21 -3.49 13.01 2.39
CA LEU A 21 -2.04 12.90 2.56
C LEU A 21 -1.52 11.52 2.12
N VAL A 22 -2.18 10.44 2.53
CA VAL A 22 -1.85 9.06 2.12
C VAL A 22 -1.98 8.93 0.61
N THR A 23 -3.07 9.44 0.03
CA THR A 23 -3.31 9.46 -1.42
C THR A 23 -2.19 10.21 -2.14
N ALA A 24 -1.85 11.42 -1.69
CA ALA A 24 -0.79 12.22 -2.28
C ALA A 24 0.58 11.53 -2.20
N ILE A 25 0.92 10.92 -1.06
CA ILE A 25 2.16 10.15 -0.89
C ILE A 25 2.20 8.97 -1.86
N CYS A 26 1.12 8.18 -1.92
CA CYS A 26 1.06 6.99 -2.76
C CYS A 26 1.05 7.32 -4.25
N GLN A 27 0.41 8.40 -4.66
CA GLN A 27 0.45 8.90 -6.05
C GLN A 27 1.83 9.43 -6.42
N THR A 28 2.53 10.09 -5.49
CA THR A 28 3.88 10.62 -5.72
C THR A 28 4.94 9.51 -5.66
N ARG A 29 4.69 8.44 -4.89
CA ARG A 29 5.60 7.33 -4.65
C ARG A 29 4.90 5.98 -4.85
N PRO A 30 4.46 5.68 -6.08
CA PRO A 30 3.72 4.45 -6.38
C PRO A 30 4.52 3.17 -6.10
N HIS A 31 5.85 3.25 -6.10
CA HIS A 31 6.73 2.14 -5.75
C HIS A 31 6.58 1.65 -4.30
N LEU A 32 5.89 2.41 -3.43
CA LEU A 32 5.52 1.98 -2.08
C LEU A 32 4.36 0.97 -2.07
N LEU A 33 3.60 0.90 -3.16
CA LEU A 33 2.42 0.04 -3.27
C LEU A 33 2.59 -1.07 -4.29
N SER A 34 3.69 -1.11 -5.04
CA SER A 34 3.87 -2.05 -6.13
C SER A 34 5.26 -2.63 -6.12
N TYR A 35 5.32 -3.96 -6.11
CA TYR A 35 6.53 -4.76 -5.94
C TYR A 35 6.48 -5.93 -6.91
N GLY A 36 7.59 -6.25 -7.57
CA GLY A 36 7.61 -7.43 -8.43
C GLY A 36 8.99 -7.84 -8.87
N SER A 37 9.05 -9.06 -9.38
CA SER A 37 10.29 -9.67 -9.86
C SER A 37 10.62 -9.21 -11.29
N PRO A 38 11.87 -9.42 -11.77
CA PRO A 38 12.35 -8.80 -13.00
C PRO A 38 11.57 -9.13 -14.28
N ALA A 39 10.81 -10.23 -14.31
CA ALA A 39 9.92 -10.52 -15.44
C ALA A 39 8.72 -9.56 -15.50
N PHE A 40 8.12 -9.26 -14.34
CA PHE A 40 7.00 -8.33 -14.21
C PHE A 40 7.48 -6.87 -14.18
N VAL A 41 8.53 -6.59 -13.41
CA VAL A 41 9.02 -5.24 -13.13
C VAL A 41 10.46 -5.10 -13.63
N PRO A 42 10.69 -4.42 -14.77
CA PRO A 42 12.04 -4.14 -15.26
C PRO A 42 12.83 -3.27 -14.27
N ALA A 43 14.16 -3.39 -14.27
CA ALA A 43 15.02 -2.62 -13.34
C ALA A 43 14.99 -1.10 -13.60
N SER A 44 14.53 -0.70 -14.79
CA SER A 44 14.33 0.70 -15.17
C SER A 44 12.99 1.26 -14.73
N ASP A 45 12.13 0.46 -14.10
CA ASP A 45 10.86 0.95 -13.60
C ASP A 45 11.05 1.88 -12.40
N VAL A 46 10.33 2.99 -12.42
CA VAL A 46 10.31 3.98 -11.33
C VAL A 46 9.00 3.96 -10.56
N TYR A 47 8.00 3.27 -11.11
CA TYR A 47 6.67 3.16 -10.51
C TYR A 47 6.52 1.92 -9.64
N ASP A 48 7.34 0.89 -9.89
CA ASP A 48 7.33 -0.37 -9.18
C ASP A 48 8.70 -0.65 -8.56
N THR A 49 8.72 -1.21 -7.36
CA THR A 49 9.95 -1.66 -6.71
C THR A 49 10.33 -3.04 -7.24
N GLN A 50 11.47 -3.14 -7.93
CA GLN A 50 12.00 -4.44 -8.34
C GLN A 50 12.51 -5.24 -7.12
N MET A 51 12.06 -6.48 -7.01
CA MET A 51 12.48 -7.44 -5.99
C MET A 51 13.01 -8.73 -6.64
N PRO A 52 13.80 -9.56 -5.94
CA PRO A 52 14.21 -10.85 -6.51
C PRO A 52 13.02 -11.80 -6.68
N PRO A 53 13.06 -12.73 -7.65
CA PRO A 53 12.09 -13.82 -7.73
C PRO A 53 12.20 -14.74 -6.51
N ILE A 54 11.14 -15.48 -6.21
CA ILE A 54 11.17 -16.47 -5.12
C ILE A 54 12.07 -17.63 -5.59
N LEU A 55 13.22 -17.79 -4.93
CA LEU A 55 14.19 -18.79 -5.32
C LEU A 55 13.68 -20.20 -4.99
N PHE A 56 13.59 -21.05 -6.01
CA PHE A 56 13.23 -22.46 -5.86
C PHE A 56 14.25 -23.35 -6.60
N PRO A 57 14.79 -24.40 -5.95
CA PRO A 57 15.83 -25.24 -6.56
C PRO A 57 15.43 -25.78 -7.94
N GLY A 58 16.38 -25.75 -8.88
CA GLY A 58 16.19 -26.29 -10.24
C GLY A 58 15.36 -25.41 -11.18
N SER A 59 14.90 -24.24 -10.73
CA SER A 59 14.20 -23.23 -11.54
C SER A 59 14.99 -21.91 -11.55
N GLY A 60 14.63 -21.00 -12.46
CA GLY A 60 15.08 -19.60 -12.41
C GLY A 60 14.45 -18.78 -11.27
N GLY A 61 13.66 -19.41 -10.41
CA GLY A 61 12.77 -18.77 -9.44
C GLY A 61 11.34 -18.68 -9.95
N ILE A 62 10.43 -18.36 -9.03
CA ILE A 62 9.03 -18.03 -9.33
C ILE A 62 8.96 -16.51 -9.46
N GLU A 63 8.58 -16.04 -10.64
CA GLU A 63 8.36 -14.63 -10.90
C GLU A 63 6.97 -14.24 -10.39
N TRP A 64 6.88 -13.06 -9.78
CA TRP A 64 5.68 -12.60 -9.08
C TRP A 64 5.56 -11.07 -9.15
N HIS A 65 4.35 -10.57 -8.91
CA HIS A 65 4.07 -9.16 -8.73
C HIS A 65 2.92 -8.98 -7.74
N VAL A 66 3.04 -7.96 -6.89
CA VAL A 66 2.06 -7.59 -5.87
C VAL A 66 1.84 -6.09 -6.01
N ARG A 67 0.58 -5.69 -6.14
CA ARG A 67 0.20 -4.28 -6.21
C ARG A 67 -1.00 -4.01 -5.31
N PHE A 68 -0.83 -3.08 -4.39
CA PHE A 68 -1.90 -2.54 -3.56
C PHE A 68 -2.53 -1.33 -4.26
N SER A 69 -3.85 -1.20 -4.14
CA SER A 69 -4.52 0.06 -4.40
C SER A 69 -4.11 1.09 -3.34
N ILE A 70 -4.38 2.37 -3.60
CA ILE A 70 -4.20 3.40 -2.58
C ILE A 70 -5.10 3.01 -1.38
N PRO A 71 -4.53 2.83 -0.18
CA PRO A 71 -5.31 2.43 0.98
C PRO A 71 -6.21 3.58 1.44
N HIS A 72 -7.42 3.24 1.87
CA HIS A 72 -8.32 4.15 2.55
C HIS A 72 -8.27 3.87 4.04
N LEU A 73 -8.09 4.92 4.85
CA LEU A 73 -8.09 4.85 6.31
C LEU A 73 -9.44 5.33 6.84
N ASP A 74 -9.97 4.64 7.84
CA ASP A 74 -11.21 4.99 8.53
C ASP A 74 -10.94 4.97 10.04
N LEU A 75 -11.13 6.10 10.72
CA LEU A 75 -10.84 6.26 12.15
C LEU A 75 -12.05 5.85 12.98
N PHE A 76 -11.82 5.29 14.17
CA PHE A 76 -12.92 4.99 15.10
C PHE A 76 -13.68 6.28 15.43
N ASP A 77 -14.99 6.45 15.24
CA ASP A 77 -16.07 5.46 15.05
C ASP A 77 -16.35 5.21 13.55
N GLU A 78 -16.30 3.94 13.14
CA GLU A 78 -16.27 3.45 11.75
C GLU A 78 -17.36 4.03 10.82
N ASP A 79 -16.93 4.60 9.69
CA ASP A 79 -17.82 5.01 8.60
C ASP A 79 -18.13 3.88 7.61
N SER A 80 -17.22 2.91 7.44
CA SER A 80 -17.28 1.83 6.45
C SER A 80 -17.28 0.43 7.07
N PRO A 81 -18.24 -0.45 6.71
CA PRO A 81 -18.41 -1.76 7.32
C PRO A 81 -17.15 -2.61 7.25
N LEU A 82 -16.67 -3.09 8.40
CA LEU A 82 -15.61 -4.10 8.48
C LEU A 82 -16.15 -5.54 8.34
N PRO A 83 -15.31 -6.47 7.85
CA PRO A 83 -15.58 -7.90 7.97
C PRO A 83 -15.86 -8.30 9.42
N PRO A 84 -16.75 -9.28 9.68
CA PRO A 84 -17.20 -9.64 11.03
C PRO A 84 -16.08 -10.13 11.97
N GLU A 85 -14.93 -10.53 11.43
CA GLU A 85 -13.73 -10.95 12.13
C GLU A 85 -12.94 -9.75 12.71
N LEU A 86 -13.13 -8.57 12.14
CA LEU A 86 -12.50 -7.33 12.57
C LEU A 86 -13.49 -6.44 13.32
N SER A 87 -12.98 -5.75 14.33
CA SER A 87 -13.75 -4.75 15.07
C SER A 87 -12.85 -3.57 15.37
N LEU A 88 -13.36 -2.36 15.13
CA LEU A 88 -12.62 -1.13 15.39
C LEU A 88 -12.87 -0.63 16.81
N GLY A 89 -11.80 -0.49 17.60
CA GLY A 89 -11.85 0.04 18.96
C GLY A 89 -11.37 1.49 19.07
N PRO A 90 -11.61 2.16 20.22
CA PRO A 90 -11.06 3.49 20.47
C PRO A 90 -9.54 3.52 20.34
N GLY A 91 -9.00 4.55 19.66
CA GLY A 91 -7.57 4.68 19.43
C GLY A 91 -7.04 3.91 18.21
N GLN A 92 -7.91 3.22 17.47
CA GLN A 92 -7.56 2.45 16.28
C GLN A 92 -8.07 3.11 15.00
N PHE A 93 -7.47 2.70 13.89
CA PHE A 93 -7.95 2.96 12.54
C PHE A 93 -8.17 1.62 11.83
N SER A 94 -9.10 1.60 10.89
CA SER A 94 -9.19 0.55 9.89
C SER A 94 -8.55 1.01 8.59
N LEU A 95 -8.07 0.05 7.80
CA LEU A 95 -7.47 0.25 6.50
C LEU A 95 -8.14 -0.71 5.53
N SER A 96 -8.66 -0.18 4.42
CA SER A 96 -9.16 -0.98 3.31
C SER A 96 -8.31 -0.73 2.05
N THR A 97 -7.96 -1.81 1.36
CA THR A 97 -7.20 -1.78 0.11
C THR A 97 -7.51 -3.02 -0.71
N THR A 98 -7.33 -2.95 -2.02
CA THR A 98 -7.37 -4.13 -2.89
C THR A 98 -5.94 -4.49 -3.26
N VAL A 99 -5.57 -5.76 -3.10
CA VAL A 99 -4.28 -6.29 -3.56
C VAL A 99 -4.46 -7.10 -4.84
N GLU A 100 -3.70 -6.78 -5.88
CA GLU A 100 -3.52 -7.60 -7.06
C GLU A 100 -2.26 -8.45 -6.90
N LEU A 101 -2.42 -9.77 -6.98
CA LEU A 101 -1.36 -10.75 -6.86
C LEU A 101 -1.21 -11.48 -8.19
N CYS A 102 -0.02 -11.45 -8.78
CA CYS A 102 0.31 -12.13 -10.01
C CYS A 102 1.49 -13.08 -9.82
N VAL A 103 1.44 -14.25 -10.46
CA VAL A 103 2.54 -15.21 -10.53
C VAL A 103 2.72 -15.69 -11.96
N ASP A 104 3.96 -15.81 -12.44
CA ASP A 104 4.26 -16.39 -13.75
C ASP A 104 4.24 -17.92 -13.63
N CYS A 105 3.11 -18.53 -13.97
CA CYS A 105 2.92 -19.98 -13.95
C CYS A 105 3.44 -20.58 -15.26
N ARG A 106 4.77 -20.64 -15.41
CA ARG A 106 5.40 -21.33 -16.55
C ARG A 106 4.91 -22.77 -16.62
N LYS A 107 4.01 -23.07 -17.55
CA LYS A 107 3.63 -24.45 -17.85
C LYS A 107 4.90 -25.15 -18.30
N GLY A 108 5.16 -26.34 -17.74
CA GLY A 108 6.34 -27.15 -18.07
C GLY A 108 6.38 -27.48 -19.56
N GLY A 109 6.90 -26.55 -20.35
CA GLY A 109 7.15 -26.64 -21.76
C GLY A 109 8.61 -27.01 -21.95
N ARG A 110 8.81 -28.21 -22.46
CA ARG A 110 10.02 -28.70 -23.12
C ARG A 110 10.73 -27.53 -23.83
N ARG A 111 12.06 -27.46 -23.74
CA ARG A 111 12.88 -26.54 -24.54
C ARG A 111 12.40 -26.61 -26.00
N ASP A 112 11.71 -25.58 -26.46
CA ASP A 112 11.41 -25.41 -27.87
C ASP A 112 12.67 -24.83 -28.52
N ASP A 113 13.53 -25.76 -28.93
CA ASP A 113 14.58 -25.51 -29.89
C ASP A 113 13.92 -25.19 -31.25
N GLY A 114 13.93 -23.91 -31.65
CA GLY A 114 13.92 -23.52 -33.05
C GLY A 114 12.63 -22.90 -33.59
N GLY A 115 12.76 -21.66 -34.08
CA GLY A 115 11.74 -21.01 -34.90
C GLY A 115 11.96 -19.51 -35.02
N LYS A 116 13.03 -19.08 -35.70
CA LYS A 116 13.07 -17.76 -36.33
C LYS A 116 12.02 -17.78 -37.43
N ASP A 117 11.06 -16.87 -37.40
CA ASP A 117 10.33 -16.43 -38.60
C ASP A 117 9.90 -14.95 -38.43
N ASP A 118 10.76 -14.10 -39.00
CA ASP A 118 10.49 -12.94 -39.85
C ASP A 118 9.14 -12.19 -39.77
N GLY A 119 9.23 -10.93 -39.32
CA GLY A 119 8.86 -9.75 -40.11
C GLY A 119 7.40 -9.57 -40.56
N GLY A 120 6.61 -8.85 -39.74
CA GLY A 120 5.38 -8.19 -40.18
C GLY A 120 5.35 -6.74 -39.68
N LYS A 121 5.58 -5.79 -40.58
CA LYS A 121 5.21 -4.38 -40.41
C LYS A 121 3.75 -4.24 -40.77
N ASP A 122 2.95 -3.62 -39.91
CA ASP A 122 1.69 -3.00 -40.32
C ASP A 122 1.52 -1.62 -39.67
N ASP A 123 1.04 -0.70 -40.50
CA ASP A 123 0.97 0.73 -40.31
C ASP A 123 -0.33 1.18 -39.61
N GLY A 124 -0.20 2.22 -38.76
CA GLY A 124 -1.14 3.36 -38.67
C GLY A 124 -2.53 3.19 -38.05
N HIS A 125 -2.82 3.92 -36.96
CA HIS A 125 -3.77 5.04 -36.98
C HIS A 125 -3.84 5.76 -35.62
N ASP A 126 -3.48 7.05 -35.62
CA ASP A 126 -3.69 7.99 -34.51
C ASP A 126 -5.17 8.34 -34.34
N HIS A 127 -5.69 8.21 -33.13
CA HIS A 127 -6.91 8.88 -32.67
C HIS A 127 -6.58 9.68 -31.39
N PRO A 128 -6.69 11.02 -31.41
CA PRO A 128 -6.60 11.80 -30.19
C PRO A 128 -7.98 11.91 -29.51
N ASP A 129 -7.94 12.05 -28.18
CA ASP A 129 -9.01 12.50 -27.29
C ASP A 129 -9.90 11.43 -26.60
N GLU A 130 -9.36 10.78 -25.56
CA GLU A 130 -10.13 10.41 -24.36
C GLU A 130 -9.30 10.61 -23.06
N PRO A 131 -9.86 11.25 -22.00
CA PRO A 131 -9.17 11.42 -20.73
C PRO A 131 -9.32 10.21 -19.80
N ASN A 132 -8.18 9.59 -19.49
CA ASN A 132 -7.82 8.88 -18.25
C ASN A 132 -8.89 8.01 -17.55
N ARG A 133 -8.92 6.71 -17.88
CA ARG A 133 -9.37 5.62 -16.99
C ARG A 133 -8.42 4.43 -17.17
N ASP A 134 -7.89 3.95 -16.04
CA ASP A 134 -7.22 2.64 -15.86
C ASP A 134 -6.29 2.21 -16.98
N ARG A 135 -5.02 2.64 -16.95
CA ARG A 135 -4.01 2.14 -17.88
C ARG A 135 -3.93 0.60 -17.77
N PRO A 136 -4.31 -0.16 -18.82
CA PRO A 136 -3.99 -1.56 -18.91
C PRO A 136 -2.47 -1.72 -18.99
N TRP A 137 -1.97 -2.84 -18.52
CA TRP A 137 -0.56 -3.22 -18.34
C TRP A 137 0.32 -3.19 -19.63
N ASP A 138 -0.17 -2.68 -20.76
CA ASP A 138 0.26 -3.17 -22.07
C ASP A 138 1.43 -2.45 -22.77
N ASP A 139 2.09 -1.46 -22.15
CA ASP A 139 3.11 -0.66 -22.88
C ASP A 139 4.58 -0.90 -22.48
N LYS A 140 4.87 -1.88 -21.62
CA LYS A 140 6.27 -2.25 -21.29
C LYS A 140 6.57 -3.69 -21.69
N PRO A 141 7.77 -3.99 -22.23
CA PRO A 141 8.16 -5.36 -22.58
C PRO A 141 8.38 -6.17 -21.30
N SER A 142 7.30 -6.64 -20.70
CA SER A 142 7.30 -7.62 -19.63
C SER A 142 7.74 -8.97 -20.22
N LYS A 143 8.64 -9.68 -19.51
CA LYS A 143 9.11 -11.02 -19.93
C LYS A 143 8.23 -12.14 -19.39
N VAL A 144 7.02 -11.80 -18.94
CA VAL A 144 6.08 -12.74 -18.36
C VAL A 144 5.44 -13.53 -19.50
N GLU A 145 5.46 -14.85 -19.38
CA GLU A 145 4.95 -15.75 -20.42
C GLU A 145 3.53 -16.22 -20.08
N HIS A 146 3.26 -16.48 -18.80
CA HIS A 146 2.02 -17.09 -18.32
C HIS A 146 1.55 -16.47 -16.99
N PRO A 147 1.12 -15.19 -17.00
CA PRO A 147 0.64 -14.55 -15.78
C PRO A 147 -0.68 -15.18 -15.32
N VAL A 148 -0.74 -15.54 -14.04
CA VAL A 148 -1.99 -15.82 -13.34
C VAL A 148 -2.14 -14.75 -12.26
N CYS A 149 -3.19 -13.94 -12.37
CA CYS A 149 -3.45 -12.82 -11.48
C CYS A 149 -4.80 -12.96 -10.77
N THR A 150 -4.88 -12.49 -9.54
CA THR A 150 -6.12 -12.36 -8.78
C THR A 150 -6.14 -11.06 -8.00
N LYS A 151 -7.34 -10.56 -7.70
CA LYS A 151 -7.55 -9.40 -6.83
C LYS A 151 -8.26 -9.84 -5.57
N LEU A 152 -7.78 -9.36 -4.43
CA LEU A 152 -8.33 -9.65 -3.11
C LEU A 152 -8.60 -8.32 -2.41
N ASP A 153 -9.77 -8.19 -1.79
CA ASP A 153 -10.03 -7.09 -0.88
C ASP A 153 -9.43 -7.43 0.48
N VAL A 154 -8.65 -6.49 1.01
CA VAL A 154 -7.89 -6.63 2.23
C VAL A 154 -8.32 -5.55 3.20
N PHE A 155 -8.73 -5.99 4.38
CA PHE A 155 -9.08 -5.13 5.49
C PHE A 155 -8.04 -5.32 6.59
N ALA A 156 -7.74 -4.24 7.30
CA ALA A 156 -6.81 -4.30 8.42
C ALA A 156 -7.24 -3.34 9.51
N VAL A 157 -6.88 -3.66 10.75
CA VAL A 157 -7.00 -2.75 11.89
C VAL A 157 -5.61 -2.44 12.41
N GLY A 158 -5.40 -1.19 12.83
CA GLY A 158 -4.13 -0.74 13.36
C GLY A 158 -4.27 0.44 14.30
N HIS A 159 -3.13 0.94 14.78
CA HIS A 159 -3.06 2.12 15.63
C HIS A 159 -1.87 3.00 15.25
N LEU A 160 -1.95 4.27 15.63
CA LEU A 160 -0.86 5.22 15.41
C LEU A 160 0.21 5.04 16.46
N VAL A 161 1.47 5.12 16.03
CA VAL A 161 2.64 5.04 16.91
C VAL A 161 3.50 6.28 16.77
N GLY A 162 3.96 6.82 17.91
CA GLY A 162 5.01 7.82 17.92
C GLY A 162 6.33 7.21 17.44
N THR A 163 6.97 7.83 16.46
CA THR A 163 8.26 7.42 15.91
C THR A 163 9.17 8.63 15.68
N SER A 164 10.35 8.40 15.10
CA SER A 164 11.28 9.46 14.74
C SER A 164 11.87 9.24 13.34
N THR A 165 12.24 10.36 12.73
CA THR A 165 13.02 10.42 11.49
C THR A 165 14.29 11.23 11.76
N ALA A 166 15.22 11.27 10.80
CA ALA A 166 16.42 12.10 10.92
C ALA A 166 16.10 13.60 11.14
N GLY A 167 14.89 14.05 10.77
CA GLY A 167 14.42 15.43 10.92
C GLY A 167 13.58 15.72 12.17
N GLY A 168 13.41 14.74 13.08
CA GLY A 168 12.66 14.93 14.32
C GLY A 168 11.50 13.93 14.52
N PRO A 169 10.57 14.22 15.44
CA PRO A 169 9.45 13.34 15.75
C PRO A 169 8.54 13.13 14.53
N ALA A 170 7.99 11.94 14.43
CA ALA A 170 7.10 11.53 13.35
C ALA A 170 5.99 10.62 13.89
N VAL A 171 4.93 10.47 13.11
CA VAL A 171 3.86 9.50 13.33
C VAL A 171 4.05 8.35 12.35
N GLY A 172 3.95 7.13 12.86
CA GLY A 172 3.92 5.91 12.07
C GLY A 172 2.61 5.14 12.29
N PHE A 173 2.45 4.08 11.51
CA PHE A 173 1.28 3.22 11.53
C PHE A 173 1.71 1.81 11.94
N ALA A 174 1.01 1.21 12.89
CA ALA A 174 1.18 -0.18 13.31
C ALA A 174 -0.07 -0.98 12.96
N LEU A 175 0.10 -2.19 12.43
CA LEU A 175 -1.00 -3.10 12.12
C LEU A 175 -1.19 -4.14 13.22
N ASP A 176 -2.42 -4.23 13.71
CA ASP A 176 -2.87 -5.14 14.74
C ASP A 176 -3.41 -6.44 14.13
N ALA A 177 -4.28 -6.33 13.13
CA ALA A 177 -4.92 -7.46 12.45
C ALA A 177 -5.11 -7.18 10.94
N VAL A 178 -5.19 -8.24 10.14
CA VAL A 178 -5.46 -8.22 8.70
C VAL A 178 -6.43 -9.36 8.40
N GLU A 179 -7.44 -9.07 7.58
CA GLU A 179 -8.46 -10.00 7.14
C GLU A 179 -8.58 -9.90 5.60
N ILE A 180 -8.79 -11.02 4.94
CA ILE A 180 -9.18 -11.07 3.53
C ILE A 180 -10.55 -11.73 3.41
N VAL A 181 -11.36 -11.33 2.43
CA VAL A 181 -12.74 -11.81 2.34
C VAL A 181 -12.85 -12.97 1.35
N ASP A 182 -13.67 -13.96 1.71
CA ASP A 182 -14.13 -15.06 0.85
C ASP A 182 -13.05 -16.04 0.36
N ILE A 183 -11.97 -16.29 1.11
CA ILE A 183 -10.95 -17.28 0.73
C ILE A 183 -11.20 -18.62 1.44
N HIS A 184 -11.22 -19.69 0.64
CA HIS A 184 -11.27 -21.05 1.16
C HIS A 184 -10.18 -21.90 0.51
N PRO A 185 -9.61 -22.88 1.24
CA PRO A 185 -9.91 -23.22 2.64
C PRO A 185 -9.29 -22.22 3.64
N ASP A 186 -9.77 -22.22 4.88
CA ASP A 186 -9.32 -21.33 5.98
C ASP A 186 -7.78 -21.36 6.17
N GLU A 187 -7.13 -22.50 5.93
CA GLU A 187 -5.67 -22.59 6.03
C GLU A 187 -4.96 -21.80 4.93
N LEU A 188 -5.54 -21.70 3.73
CA LEU A 188 -5.00 -20.88 2.64
C LEU A 188 -5.21 -19.40 2.96
N GLU A 189 -6.38 -19.05 3.48
CA GLU A 189 -6.71 -17.70 3.94
C GLU A 189 -5.69 -17.22 4.98
N SER A 190 -5.49 -17.99 6.05
CA SER A 190 -4.51 -17.69 7.10
C SER A 190 -3.08 -17.49 6.56
N VAL A 191 -2.67 -18.25 5.54
CA VAL A 191 -1.35 -18.10 4.90
C VAL A 191 -1.27 -16.79 4.12
N LEU A 192 -2.31 -16.47 3.36
CA LEU A 192 -2.38 -15.22 2.58
C LEU A 192 -2.46 -14.00 3.49
N GLU A 193 -3.27 -14.03 4.54
CA GLU A 193 -3.35 -12.97 5.55
C GLU A 193 -2.01 -12.74 6.22
N CYS A 194 -1.32 -13.81 6.65
CA CYS A 194 0.01 -13.70 7.23
C CYS A 194 0.99 -13.04 6.27
N LEU A 195 0.99 -13.45 4.99
CA LEU A 195 1.86 -12.89 3.97
C LEU A 195 1.55 -11.41 3.71
N LEU A 196 0.28 -11.08 3.49
CA LEU A 196 -0.19 -9.72 3.22
C LEU A 196 0.06 -8.80 4.42
N ALA A 197 -0.13 -9.29 5.64
CA ALA A 197 0.17 -8.53 6.86
C ALA A 197 1.67 -8.20 6.95
N GLN A 198 2.57 -9.10 6.57
CA GLN A 198 4.01 -8.80 6.53
C GLN A 198 4.33 -7.76 5.46
N MET A 199 3.74 -7.87 4.26
CA MET A 199 3.93 -6.91 3.18
C MET A 199 3.42 -5.52 3.56
N LEU A 200 2.20 -5.43 4.10
CA LEU A 200 1.60 -4.17 4.54
C LEU A 200 2.40 -3.54 5.68
N ARG A 201 2.84 -4.31 6.68
CA ARG A 201 3.73 -3.78 7.74
C ARG A 201 5.03 -3.21 7.17
N ALA A 202 5.63 -3.89 6.18
CA ALA A 202 6.85 -3.40 5.52
C ALA A 202 6.60 -2.14 4.69
N ALA A 203 5.46 -2.02 4.00
CA ALA A 203 5.06 -0.82 3.28
C ALA A 203 4.80 0.35 4.25
N LEU A 204 4.00 0.13 5.30
CA LEU A 204 3.68 1.14 6.31
C LEU A 204 4.91 1.59 7.11
N ALA A 205 5.90 0.74 7.32
CA ALA A 205 7.16 1.14 7.97
C ALA A 205 7.94 2.23 7.21
N GLN A 206 7.69 2.35 5.89
CA GLN A 206 8.25 3.38 5.01
C GLN A 206 7.40 4.67 5.01
N VAL A 207 6.14 4.58 5.43
CA VAL A 207 5.24 5.73 5.58
C VAL A 207 5.40 6.30 6.98
N ARG A 208 6.19 7.36 7.09
CA ARG A 208 6.34 8.14 8.33
C ARG A 208 5.96 9.57 8.05
N LEU A 209 5.03 10.09 8.85
CA LEU A 209 4.56 11.46 8.74
C LEU A 209 5.38 12.31 9.72
N PRO A 210 6.37 13.10 9.24
CA PRO A 210 7.09 13.99 10.14
C PRO A 210 6.10 15.00 10.73
N VAL A 211 6.17 15.25 12.03
CA VAL A 211 5.25 16.18 12.69
C VAL A 211 5.37 17.59 12.11
N SER A 212 6.55 17.95 11.59
CA SER A 212 6.77 19.21 10.87
C SER A 212 5.98 19.35 9.57
N ALA A 213 5.55 18.26 8.94
CA ALA A 213 4.64 18.32 7.78
C ALA A 213 3.20 18.67 8.18
N LEU A 214 2.85 18.54 9.47
CA LEU A 214 1.55 18.93 10.02
C LEU A 214 1.51 20.40 10.47
N GLN A 215 2.50 21.22 10.07
CA GLN A 215 2.59 22.62 10.47
C GLN A 215 1.44 23.46 9.90
N ALA A 216 0.61 23.98 10.80
CA ALA A 216 -0.34 25.06 10.50
C ALA A 216 0.38 26.42 10.60
N GLY A 217 1.08 26.82 9.52
CA GLY A 217 1.73 28.13 9.44
C GLY A 217 3.11 28.21 10.13
N ALA A 218 3.42 29.35 10.76
CA ALA A 218 4.78 29.72 11.18
C ALA A 218 5.29 29.10 12.50
N PHE A 219 4.60 28.09 13.04
CA PHE A 219 4.91 27.49 14.35
C PHE A 219 5.34 26.03 14.19
N SER A 220 6.45 25.66 14.82
CA SER A 220 6.88 24.27 14.93
C SER A 220 6.24 23.67 16.17
N LEU A 221 5.48 22.59 16.01
CA LEU A 221 4.87 21.88 17.14
C LEU A 221 5.82 20.82 17.66
N THR A 222 6.04 20.82 18.98
CA THR A 222 6.67 19.70 19.68
C THR A 222 5.59 18.97 20.49
N PRO A 223 5.03 17.86 19.99
CA PRO A 223 4.00 17.12 20.70
C PRO A 223 4.54 16.62 22.05
N THR A 224 3.85 16.92 23.13
CA THR A 224 4.07 16.36 24.47
C THR A 224 3.06 15.25 24.79
N VAL A 225 1.91 15.22 24.10
CA VAL A 225 0.88 14.16 24.19
C VAL A 225 0.33 13.88 22.79
N GLY A 226 0.21 12.60 22.41
CA GLY A 226 -0.26 12.14 21.08
C GLY A 226 0.82 11.48 20.22
N PRO A 227 0.47 10.92 19.04
CA PRO A 227 -0.85 10.97 18.40
C PRO A 227 -1.89 10.12 19.14
N LEU A 228 -3.10 10.65 19.32
CA LEU A 228 -4.27 9.95 19.84
C LEU A 228 -5.36 10.00 18.78
N ILE A 229 -6.04 8.89 18.50
CA ILE A 229 -7.26 8.90 17.66
C ILE A 229 -8.45 9.14 18.59
N ASP A 230 -9.27 10.13 18.25
CA ASP A 230 -10.55 10.44 18.89
C ASP A 230 -11.60 10.68 17.81
N THR A 231 -12.57 9.77 17.72
CA THR A 231 -13.61 9.83 16.68
C THR A 231 -12.95 10.00 15.28
N ASP A 232 -13.32 11.04 14.56
CA ASP A 232 -12.88 11.36 13.20
C ASP A 232 -11.53 12.12 13.12
N VAL A 233 -10.82 12.29 14.25
CA VAL A 233 -9.62 13.11 14.29
C VAL A 233 -8.42 12.46 14.99
N VAL A 234 -7.23 12.74 14.45
CA VAL A 234 -5.95 12.49 15.13
C VAL A 234 -5.54 13.73 15.89
N LEU A 235 -5.41 13.59 17.20
CA LEU A 235 -5.10 14.65 18.15
C LEU A 235 -3.62 14.61 18.57
N ALA A 236 -3.03 15.79 18.66
CA ALA A 236 -1.76 16.01 19.33
C ALA A 236 -1.81 17.30 20.16
N ARG A 237 -1.15 17.29 21.32
CA ARG A 237 -0.98 18.45 22.21
C ARG A 237 0.50 18.68 22.46
N GLY A 238 0.91 19.93 22.53
CA GLY A 238 2.33 20.28 22.59
C GLY A 238 2.60 21.66 23.15
N ASN A 239 3.89 21.97 23.24
CA ASN A 239 4.38 23.32 23.54
C ASN A 239 4.97 23.93 22.27
N LEU A 240 5.08 25.27 22.23
CA LEU A 240 5.75 26.00 21.15
C LEU A 240 7.28 25.91 21.26
#